data_AF-A0A7J3TG69-F1
#
_entry.id   AF-A0A7J3TG69-F1
#
_cell.length_a   1.000
_cell.length_b   1.000
_cell.length_c   1.000
_cell.angle_alpha   90.00
_cell.angle_beta   90.00
_cell.angle_gamma   90.00
#
_symmetry.space_group_name_H-M   'P 1'
#
loop_
_entity.id
_entity.type
_entity.pdbx_description
1 polymer ?
#
loop_
_entity_poly.entity_id
_entity_poly.type
_entity_poly.pdbx_seq_one_letter_code
_entity_poly.pdbx_strand_id
1 'polypeptide(L)'
;MHPILIPFAIAATFLLLEKKKRIFRWIGYAFLLVGFILYVFSFFANDFTLKEVFMHSSRDLNPLFKLSASWAGSGGFIIWWLFRFLLNYYAEET
;
A
#
# COMPACT_ATOMS: atom_id res chain seq x y z
N MET A 1 -6.27 3.78 16.48
CA MET A 1 -5.00 3.47 15.76
C MET A 1 -5.38 2.76 14.47
N HIS A 2 -5.09 3.34 13.30
CA HIS A 2 -5.60 2.83 12.02
C HIS A 2 -5.07 1.41 11.71
N PRO A 3 -5.93 0.44 11.34
CA PRO A 3 -5.51 -0.94 11.05
C PRO A 3 -4.56 -1.06 9.83
N ILE A 4 -4.46 -0.01 9.00
CA ILE A 4 -3.56 0.08 7.83
C ILE A 4 -2.11 0.41 8.25
N LEU A 5 -1.90 0.99 9.43
CA LEU A 5 -0.55 1.26 9.95
C LEU A 5 0.19 -0.01 10.36
N ILE A 6 -0.54 -1.10 10.61
CA ILE A 6 0.01 -2.39 11.04
C ILE A 6 0.80 -3.07 9.92
N PRO A 7 0.26 -3.27 8.69
CA PRO A 7 1.06 -3.80 7.58
C PRO A 7 2.19 -2.86 7.15
N PHE A 8 2.01 -1.54 7.28
CA PHE A 8 3.08 -0.56 7.04
C PHE A 8 4.22 -0.69 8.05
N ALA A 9 3.90 -0.80 9.35
CA ALA A 9 4.88 -1.04 10.40
C ALA A 9 5.59 -2.37 10.19
N ILE A 10 4.88 -3.44 9.84
CA ILE A 10 5.46 -4.76 9.55
C ILE A 10 6.39 -4.69 8.34
N ALA A 11 5.96 -4.08 7.23
CA ALA A 11 6.79 -3.92 6.04
C ALA A 11 8.02 -3.06 6.32
N ALA A 12 7.88 -1.92 7.02
CA ALA A 12 8.98 -1.07 7.44
C ALA A 12 9.96 -1.80 8.38
N THR A 13 9.44 -2.63 9.30
CA THR A 13 10.26 -3.47 10.20
C THR A 13 11.04 -4.53 9.43
N PHE A 14 10.44 -5.23 8.46
CA PHE A 14 11.15 -6.20 7.60
C PHE A 14 12.20 -5.54 6.68
N LEU A 15 11.99 -4.28 6.31
CA LEU A 15 12.87 -3.51 5.42
C LEU A 15 14.03 -2.85 6.17
N LEU A 16 13.82 -2.47 7.44
CA LEU A 16 14.87 -2.00 8.34
C LEU A 16 15.71 -3.16 8.88
N LEU A 17 15.17 -4.38 8.92
CA LEU A 17 15.81 -5.48 9.67
C LEU A 17 17.05 -6.08 9.04
N GLU A 18 17.39 -5.92 7.76
CA GLU A 18 18.72 -6.37 7.33
C GLU A 18 19.21 -5.82 5.98
N LYS A 19 20.24 -4.97 6.04
CA LYS A 19 21.02 -4.48 4.89
C LYS A 19 21.76 -5.57 4.09
N LYS A 20 21.57 -6.86 4.39
CA LYS A 20 22.51 -7.93 4.00
C LYS A 20 21.91 -9.04 3.14
N LYS A 21 20.59 -9.23 3.07
CA LYS A 21 19.99 -10.35 2.32
C LYS A 21 18.86 -9.91 1.37
N ARG A 22 19.14 -10.04 0.07
CA ARG A 22 18.27 -9.68 -1.07
C ARG A 22 16.87 -10.31 -1.01
N ILE A 23 16.70 -11.47 -0.38
CA ILE A 23 15.41 -12.19 -0.31
C ILE A 23 14.36 -11.47 0.55
N PHE A 24 14.75 -10.84 1.66
CA PHE A 24 13.81 -10.15 2.56
C PHE A 24 13.20 -8.90 1.91
N ARG A 25 13.92 -8.31 0.94
CA ARG A 25 13.39 -7.20 0.13
C ARG A 25 12.23 -7.65 -0.75
N TRP A 26 12.38 -8.77 -1.49
CA TRP A 26 11.32 -9.36 -2.31
C TRP A 26 10.08 -9.71 -1.50
N ILE A 27 10.26 -10.23 -0.29
CA ILE A 27 9.16 -10.52 0.64
C ILE A 27 8.45 -9.21 1.05
N GLY A 28 9.21 -8.16 1.39
CA GLY A 28 8.65 -6.84 1.69
C GLY A 28 7.83 -6.26 0.54
N TYR A 29 8.32 -6.38 -0.71
CA TYR A 29 7.57 -5.96 -1.91
C TYR A 29 6.26 -6.71 -2.06
N ALA A 30 6.27 -8.04 -1.92
CA ALA A 30 5.08 -8.85 -2.03
C ALA A 30 4.03 -8.45 -0.98
N PHE A 31 4.45 -8.21 0.27
CA PHE A 31 3.55 -7.76 1.33
C PHE A 31 2.96 -6.37 1.07
N LEU A 32 3.75 -5.41 0.60
CA LEU A 32 3.27 -4.08 0.24
C LEU A 32 2.28 -4.12 -0.93
N LEU A 33 2.57 -4.93 -1.95
CA LEU A 33 1.71 -5.08 -3.12
C LEU A 33 0.38 -5.73 -2.76
N VAL A 34 0.40 -6.81 -1.97
CA VAL A 34 -0.82 -7.45 -1.48
C VAL A 34 -1.63 -6.50 -0.59
N GLY A 35 -0.97 -5.78 0.32
CA GLY A 35 -1.62 -4.78 1.15
C GLY A 35 -2.31 -3.67 0.34
N PHE A 36 -1.67 -3.22 -0.74
CA PHE A 36 -2.25 -2.25 -1.66
C PHE A 36 -3.49 -2.80 -2.39
N ILE A 37 -3.42 -4.03 -2.90
CA ILE A 37 -4.57 -4.67 -3.58
C ILE A 37 -5.76 -4.79 -2.62
N LEU A 38 -5.52 -5.24 -1.39
CA LEU A 38 -6.58 -5.37 -0.38
C LEU A 38 -7.17 -4.00 -0.03
N TYR A 39 -6.35 -2.97 0.11
CA TYR A 39 -6.80 -1.61 0.36
C TYR A 39 -7.71 -1.08 -0.76
N VAL A 40 -7.28 -1.24 -2.02
CA VAL A 40 -8.09 -0.85 -3.19
C VAL A 40 -9.37 -1.66 -3.22
N PHE A 41 -9.31 -2.98 -3.00
CA PHE A 41 -10.48 -3.85 -2.96
C PHE A 41 -11.53 -3.38 -1.94
N SER A 42 -11.12 -2.90 -0.77
CA SER A 42 -12.05 -2.33 0.23
C SER A 42 -12.82 -1.11 -0.27
N PHE A 43 -12.25 -0.29 -1.16
CA PHE A 43 -12.97 0.82 -1.81
C PHE A 43 -14.05 0.32 -2.77
N PHE A 44 -13.80 -0.77 -3.49
CA PHE A 44 -14.78 -1.38 -4.40
C PHE A 44 -15.88 -2.17 -3.67
N ALA A 45 -15.51 -2.87 -2.60
CA ALA A 45 -16.44 -3.60 -1.74
C ALA A 45 -17.33 -2.67 -0.88
N ASN A 46 -17.02 -1.37 -0.86
CA ASN A 46 -17.69 -0.36 -0.02
C ASN A 46 -17.62 -0.72 1.48
N ASP A 47 -16.47 -1.19 1.94
CA ASP A 47 -16.27 -1.48 3.36
C ASP A 47 -16.07 -0.18 4.14
N PHE A 48 -17.20 0.40 4.56
CA PHE A 48 -17.25 1.65 5.32
C PHE A 48 -16.73 1.51 6.76
N THR A 49 -16.35 0.32 7.20
CA THR A 49 -15.60 0.12 8.45
C THR A 49 -14.24 0.83 8.40
N LEU A 50 -13.66 0.96 7.21
CA LEU A 50 -12.44 1.75 7.01
C LEU A 50 -12.79 3.23 6.88
N LYS A 51 -12.26 4.04 7.81
CA LYS A 51 -12.41 5.49 7.79
C LYS A 51 -12.04 6.11 6.44
N GLU A 52 -10.99 5.63 5.78
CA GLU A 52 -10.57 6.12 4.46
C GLU A 52 -11.65 5.91 3.38
N VAL A 53 -12.30 4.75 3.38
CA VAL A 53 -13.40 4.43 2.46
C VAL A 53 -14.64 5.26 2.80
N PHE A 54 -14.95 5.40 4.09
CA PHE A 54 -16.07 6.22 4.55
C PHE A 54 -15.92 7.70 4.19
N MET A 55 -14.71 8.25 4.28
CA MET A 55 -14.48 9.67 4.01
C MET A 55 -14.39 10.00 2.51
N HIS A 56 -14.04 9.04 1.65
CA HIS A 56 -13.71 9.31 0.24
C HIS A 56 -14.48 8.47 -0.79
N SER A 57 -15.30 7.50 -0.37
CA SER A 57 -16.07 6.62 -1.27
C SER A 57 -17.56 6.60 -0.91
N SER A 58 -18.41 6.25 -1.86
CA SER A 58 -19.86 6.09 -1.69
C SER A 58 -20.36 4.95 -2.58
N ARG A 59 -21.47 4.30 -2.22
CA ARG A 59 -21.98 3.14 -2.97
C ARG A 59 -22.25 3.46 -4.45
N ASP A 60 -22.86 4.62 -4.70
CA ASP A 60 -23.25 5.08 -6.04
C ASP A 60 -22.09 5.69 -6.85
N LEU A 61 -20.89 5.78 -6.26
CA LEU A 61 -19.74 6.36 -6.95
C LEU A 61 -19.26 5.42 -8.07
N ASN A 62 -18.96 5.99 -9.24
CA ASN A 62 -18.45 5.22 -10.37
C ASN A 62 -17.15 4.48 -9.97
N PRO A 63 -16.96 3.20 -10.37
CA PRO A 63 -15.74 2.43 -10.12
C PRO A 63 -14.43 3.18 -10.43
N LEU A 64 -14.39 3.98 -11.50
CA LEU A 64 -13.23 4.81 -11.86
C LEU A 64 -12.91 5.88 -10.81
N PHE A 65 -13.96 6.51 -10.25
CA PHE A 65 -13.82 7.50 -9.18
C PHE A 65 -13.46 6.85 -7.84
N LYS A 66 -13.90 5.61 -7.60
CA LYS A 66 -13.46 4.82 -6.42
C LYS A 66 -11.97 4.50 -6.48
N LEU A 67 -11.45 4.16 -7.66
CA LEU A 67 -10.02 3.94 -7.86
C LEU A 67 -9.21 5.21 -7.59
N SER A 68 -9.62 6.34 -8.16
CA SER A 68 -8.93 7.62 -7.96
C SER A 68 -9.05 8.13 -6.52
N ALA A 69 -10.17 7.89 -5.84
CA ALA A 69 -10.31 8.14 -4.40
C ALA A 69 -9.36 7.27 -3.55
N SER A 70 -9.20 5.99 -3.91
CA SER A 70 -8.23 5.10 -3.24
C SER A 70 -6.79 5.62 -3.39
N TRP A 71 -6.49 6.25 -4.53
CA TRP A 71 -5.19 6.87 -4.79
C TRP A 71 -5.00 8.16 -3.98
N ALA A 72 -6.01 9.03 -3.95
CA ALA A 72 -5.95 10.31 -3.25
C ALA A 72 -5.81 10.18 -1.72
N GLY A 73 -6.28 9.07 -1.14
CA GLY A 73 -6.10 8.75 0.28
C GLY A 73 -4.75 8.08 0.59
N SER A 74 -4.74 7.17 1.56
CA SER A 74 -3.52 6.46 1.99
C SER A 74 -2.88 5.54 0.92
N GLY A 75 -3.60 5.21 -0.16
CA GLY A 75 -3.12 4.33 -1.23
C GLY A 75 -2.00 4.95 -2.07
N GLY A 76 -2.05 6.25 -2.34
CA GLY A 76 -0.99 6.96 -3.08
C GLY A 76 0.36 6.93 -2.38
N PHE A 77 0.35 6.98 -1.05
CA PHE A 77 1.58 6.88 -0.24
C PHE A 77 2.20 5.48 -0.32
N ILE A 78 1.39 4.42 -0.36
CA ILE A 78 1.88 3.03 -0.51
C ILE A 78 2.55 2.83 -1.87
N ILE A 79 1.96 3.35 -2.95
CA ILE A 79 2.54 3.32 -4.30
C ILE A 79 3.86 4.09 -4.35
N TRP A 80 3.93 5.26 -3.72
CA TRP A 80 5.15 6.06 -3.67
C TRP A 80 6.31 5.30 -3.02
N TRP A 81 6.04 4.55 -1.95
CA TRP A 81 7.05 3.69 -1.33
C TRP A 81 7.47 2.52 -2.22
N LEU A 82 6.51 1.84 -2.89
CA LEU A 82 6.83 0.81 -3.87
C LEU A 82 7.77 1.33 -4.97
N PHE A 83 7.51 2.53 -5.49
CA PHE A 83 8.37 3.18 -6.48
C PHE A 83 9.76 3.51 -5.91
N ARG A 84 9.84 4.09 -4.72
CA ARG A 84 11.12 4.42 -4.08
C ARG A 84 11.98 3.18 -3.83
N PHE A 85 11.36 2.07 -3.45
CA PHE A 85 12.05 0.80 -3.27
C PHE A 85 12.56 0.24 -4.60
N LEU A 86 11.74 0.25 -5.65
CA LEU A 86 12.17 -0.17 -7.00
C LEU A 86 13.37 0.64 -7.49
N LEU A 87 13.37 1.96 -7.29
CA LEU A 87 14.49 2.82 -7.66
C LEU A 87 15.78 2.45 -6.91
N ASN A 88 15.66 2.09 -5.63
CA ASN A 88 16.79 1.60 -4.84
C ASN A 88 17.34 0.26 -5.38
N TYR A 89 16.46 -0.64 -5.88
CA TYR A 89 16.90 -1.87 -6.54
C TYR A 89 17.83 -1.61 -7.73
N TYR A 90 17.45 -0.71 -8.63
CA TYR A 90 18.26 -0.40 -9.80
C TYR A 90 19.57 0.33 -9.45
N ALA A 91 19.60 1.13 -8.39
CA ALA A 91 20.79 1.88 -7.99
C ALA A 91 21.92 1.02 -7.39
N GLU A 92 21.62 -0.19 -6.90
CA GLU A 92 22.65 -1.14 -6.43
C GLU A 92 23.21 -2.03 -7.55
N GLU A 93 22.58 -2.03 -8.72
CA GLU A 93 22.99 -2.84 -9.88
C GLU A 93 23.99 -2.10 -10.80
N THR A 94 24.24 -0.80 -10.53
CA THR A 94 25.25 0.07 -11.17
C THR A 94 26.46 0.29 -10.26
#